data_AF-A0A9W4SUM2-F1
#
_entry.id   AF-A0A9W4SUM2-F1
#
_cell.length_a   1.000
_cell.length_b   1.000
_cell.length_c   1.000
_cell.angle_alpha   90.00
_cell.angle_beta   90.00
_cell.angle_gamma   90.00
#
_symmetry.space_group_name_H-M   'P 1'
#
loop_
_entity.id
_entity.type
_entity.pdbx_description
1 polymer ?
#
loop_
_entity_poly.entity_id
_entity_poly.type
_entity_poly.pdbx_seq_one_letter_code
_entity_poly.pdbx_strand_id
1 'polypeptide(L)'
;MDNLKVEKKEVNTLRTRNANLHKHFQVRRDENRSLRKDMEESIFEENLIDCAGNLARLNDNTENFIDMMEEMHSITKDLVNVVDKLINKLENKNALSEYRDWISYFNKEIKEKLPQVGSRAQTAIYKKVLGGKQDYADSDKEAILKVENLLKSVNMSFYDYELLILMKLRSNHEFHRGELQSRAQAKKNLQETFPEEMKLFKEPLQKLFNALDIWWSI
;
A
#
# COMPACT_ATOMS: atom_id res chain seq x y z
N MET A 1 -10.47 -3.52 -6.32
CA MET A 1 -9.50 -3.35 -7.42
C MET A 1 -8.17 -2.96 -6.77
N ASP A 2 -7.12 -3.78 -6.93
CA ASP A 2 -5.90 -3.79 -6.10
C ASP A 2 -5.17 -2.42 -6.14
N ASN A 3 -5.20 -1.64 -5.04
CA ASN A 3 -4.68 -0.26 -5.00
C ASN A 3 -3.23 -0.16 -5.50
N LEU A 4 -2.41 -1.17 -5.24
CA LEU A 4 -1.03 -1.26 -5.71
C LEU A 4 -0.90 -1.16 -7.25
N LYS A 5 -1.92 -1.60 -8.01
CA LYS A 5 -1.94 -1.45 -9.47
C LYS A 5 -2.13 0.01 -9.89
N VAL A 6 -2.87 0.80 -9.10
CA VAL A 6 -3.09 2.22 -9.34
C VAL A 6 -1.79 2.99 -9.10
N GLU A 7 -1.14 2.79 -7.95
CA GLU A 7 0.13 3.49 -7.66
C GLU A 7 1.24 3.09 -8.63
N LYS A 8 1.32 1.81 -9.01
CA LYS A 8 2.28 1.35 -10.04
C LYS A 8 2.03 2.02 -11.39
N LYS A 9 0.77 2.23 -11.75
CA LYS A 9 0.40 2.95 -12.97
C LYS A 9 0.81 4.43 -12.87
N GLU A 10 0.55 5.09 -11.74
CA GLU A 10 0.97 6.48 -11.50
C GLU A 10 2.49 6.65 -11.63
N VAL A 11 3.28 5.80 -10.97
CA VAL A 11 4.75 5.81 -11.06
C VAL A 11 5.23 5.61 -12.50
N ASN A 12 4.62 4.68 -13.24
CA ASN A 12 4.99 4.44 -14.64
C ASN A 12 4.67 5.66 -15.53
N THR A 13 3.54 6.32 -15.31
CA THR A 13 3.21 7.57 -16.02
C THR A 13 4.24 8.65 -15.74
N LEU A 14 4.63 8.86 -14.48
CA LEU A 14 5.66 9.83 -14.10
C LEU A 14 7.03 9.48 -14.71
N ARG A 15 7.39 8.20 -14.74
CA ARG A 15 8.63 7.74 -15.37
C ARG A 15 8.66 8.06 -16.86
N THR A 16 7.56 7.85 -17.56
CA THR A 16 7.44 8.17 -18.99
C THR A 16 7.53 9.67 -19.24
N ARG A 17 6.81 10.49 -18.45
CA ARG A 17 6.90 11.97 -18.52
C ARG A 17 8.33 12.45 -18.32
N ASN A 18 9.00 11.98 -17.26
CA ASN A 18 10.39 12.34 -16.96
C ASN A 18 11.36 11.93 -18.08
N ALA A 19 11.17 10.74 -18.67
CA ALA A 19 12.00 10.28 -19.77
C ALA A 19 11.83 11.14 -21.04
N ASN A 20 10.61 11.58 -21.34
CA ASN A 20 10.35 12.48 -22.47
C ASN A 20 10.94 13.87 -22.23
N LEU A 21 10.74 14.43 -21.04
CA LEU A 21 11.34 15.71 -20.64
C LEU A 21 12.87 15.67 -20.74
N HIS A 22 13.49 14.58 -20.30
CA HIS A 22 14.94 14.41 -20.39
C HIS A 22 15.44 14.42 -21.85
N LYS A 23 14.71 13.77 -22.77
CA LYS A 23 15.05 13.80 -24.20
C LYS A 23 14.96 15.22 -24.77
N HIS A 24 13.88 15.95 -24.46
CA HIS A 24 13.71 17.33 -24.91
C HIS A 24 14.82 18.24 -24.36
N PHE A 25 15.15 18.09 -23.08
CA PHE A 25 16.25 18.82 -22.44
C PHE A 25 17.58 18.60 -23.15
N GLN A 26 17.90 17.35 -23.52
CA GLN A 26 19.14 17.04 -24.24
C GLN A 26 19.21 17.76 -25.59
N VAL A 27 18.13 17.71 -26.38
CA VAL A 27 18.06 18.38 -27.69
C VAL A 27 18.27 19.89 -27.53
N ARG A 28 17.53 20.52 -26.62
CA ARG A 28 17.63 21.97 -26.39
C ARG A 28 18.98 22.40 -25.84
N ARG A 29 19.61 21.57 -25.00
CA ARG A 29 20.96 21.81 -24.48
C ARG A 29 21.99 21.80 -25.60
N ASP A 30 21.89 20.84 -26.50
CA ASP A 30 22.83 20.71 -27.61
C ASP A 30 22.62 21.84 -28.64
N GLU A 31 21.37 22.25 -28.88
CA GLU A 31 21.04 23.46 -29.67
C GLU A 31 21.62 24.74 -29.05
N ASN A 32 21.48 24.94 -27.73
CA ASN A 32 22.05 26.10 -27.04
C ASN A 32 23.58 26.16 -27.19
N ARG A 33 24.26 25.00 -27.14
CA ARG A 33 25.71 24.90 -27.36
C ARG A 33 26.11 25.26 -28.79
N SER A 34 25.32 24.86 -29.78
CA SER A 34 25.57 25.23 -31.19
C SER A 34 25.41 26.73 -31.38
N LEU A 35 24.27 27.28 -30.95
CA LEU A 35 23.96 28.71 -31.11
C LEU A 35 25.02 29.62 -30.48
N ARG A 36 25.59 29.23 -29.34
CA ARG A 36 26.68 29.98 -28.70
C ARG A 36 27.93 30.04 -29.59
N LYS A 37 28.31 28.92 -30.22
CA LYS A 37 29.45 28.89 -31.15
C LYS A 37 29.17 29.73 -32.38
N ASP A 38 27.99 29.57 -32.97
CA ASP A 38 27.59 30.30 -34.17
C ASP A 38 27.57 31.82 -33.91
N MET A 39 27.20 32.25 -32.69
CA MET A 39 27.31 33.65 -32.26
C MET A 39 28.75 34.12 -32.12
N GLU A 40 29.61 33.33 -31.47
CA GLU A 40 31.04 33.66 -31.32
C GLU A 40 31.71 33.85 -32.69
N GLU A 41 31.41 32.98 -33.65
CA GLU A 41 31.88 33.07 -35.03
C GLU A 41 31.31 34.32 -35.74
N SER A 42 30.00 34.55 -35.64
CA SER A 42 29.34 35.73 -36.25
C SER A 42 29.91 37.05 -35.73
N ILE A 43 30.28 37.12 -34.44
CA ILE A 43 30.92 38.30 -33.85
C ILE A 43 32.32 38.50 -34.42
N PHE A 44 33.10 37.43 -34.56
CA PHE A 44 34.45 37.49 -35.12
C PHE A 44 34.44 37.93 -36.59
N GLU A 45 33.43 37.50 -37.35
CA GLU A 45 33.23 37.86 -38.77
C GLU A 45 32.53 39.21 -38.97
N GLU A 46 32.21 39.94 -37.90
CA GLU A 46 31.45 41.20 -37.92
C GLU A 46 30.06 41.07 -38.60
N ASN A 47 29.50 39.85 -38.62
CA ASN A 47 28.19 39.56 -39.19
C ASN A 47 27.07 39.75 -38.15
N LEU A 48 26.67 41.00 -37.99
CA LEU A 48 25.67 41.41 -37.00
C LEU A 48 24.27 40.82 -37.25
N ILE A 49 23.93 40.49 -38.50
CA ILE A 49 22.61 39.92 -38.84
C ILE A 49 22.51 38.50 -38.28
N ASP A 50 23.52 37.67 -38.54
CA ASP A 50 23.53 36.28 -38.04
C ASP A 50 23.68 36.24 -36.52
N CYS A 51 24.48 37.17 -35.95
CA CYS A 51 24.57 37.32 -34.50
C CYS A 51 23.20 37.65 -33.87
N ALA A 52 22.43 38.57 -34.46
CA ALA A 52 21.09 38.93 -33.96
C ALA A 52 20.10 37.77 -34.11
N GLY A 53 20.15 37.03 -35.23
CA GLY A 53 19.32 35.84 -35.46
C GLY A 53 19.60 34.73 -34.45
N ASN A 54 20.86 34.45 -34.15
CA ASN A 54 21.24 33.44 -33.16
C ASN A 54 20.87 33.86 -31.73
N LEU A 55 20.96 35.16 -31.40
CA LEU A 55 20.51 35.68 -30.11
C LEU A 55 19.00 35.48 -29.92
N ALA A 56 18.20 35.77 -30.95
CA ALA A 56 16.75 35.53 -30.90
C ALA A 56 16.43 34.04 -30.65
N ARG A 57 17.11 33.13 -31.36
CA ARG A 57 16.96 31.68 -31.16
C ARG A 57 17.40 31.22 -29.77
N LEU A 58 18.45 31.82 -29.19
CA LEU A 58 18.85 31.56 -27.80
C LEU A 58 17.78 32.02 -26.81
N ASN A 59 17.15 33.16 -27.05
CA ASN A 59 16.07 33.65 -26.22
C ASN A 59 14.88 32.68 -26.25
N ASP A 60 14.44 32.27 -27.44
CA ASP A 60 13.38 31.27 -27.60
C ASP A 60 13.73 29.94 -26.91
N ASN A 61 14.97 29.48 -27.05
CA ASN A 61 15.43 28.26 -26.39
C ASN A 61 15.49 28.42 -24.85
N THR A 62 15.72 29.61 -24.34
CA THR A 62 15.70 29.91 -22.90
C THR A 62 14.28 29.82 -22.34
N GLU A 63 13.27 30.34 -23.04
CA GLU A 63 11.86 30.14 -22.67
C GLU A 63 11.50 28.65 -22.65
N ASN A 64 11.93 27.88 -23.65
CA ASN A 64 11.76 26.42 -23.63
C ASN A 64 12.38 25.76 -22.39
N PHE A 65 13.54 26.25 -21.91
CA PHE A 65 14.15 25.73 -20.67
C PHE A 65 13.34 26.08 -19.43
N ILE A 66 12.73 27.26 -19.38
CA ILE A 66 11.84 27.67 -18.29
C ILE A 66 10.65 26.72 -18.22
N ASP A 67 9.96 26.48 -19.35
CA ASP A 67 8.84 25.54 -19.44
C ASP A 67 9.25 24.12 -18.98
N MET A 68 10.43 23.65 -19.39
CA MET A 68 10.94 22.35 -18.97
C MET A 68 11.23 22.28 -17.47
N MET A 69 11.71 23.36 -16.85
CA MET A 69 11.93 23.41 -15.40
C MET A 69 10.60 23.41 -14.64
N GLU A 70 9.58 24.09 -15.14
CA GLU A 70 8.23 24.04 -14.57
C GLU A 70 7.62 22.64 -14.66
N GLU A 71 7.78 21.97 -15.81
CA GLU A 71 7.35 20.57 -15.96
C GLU A 71 8.12 19.64 -15.01
N MET A 72 9.44 19.81 -14.86
CA MET A 72 10.25 19.04 -13.92
C MET A 72 9.79 19.23 -12.47
N HIS A 73 9.46 20.46 -12.09
CA HIS A 73 8.91 20.77 -10.77
C HIS A 73 7.55 20.08 -10.55
N SER A 74 6.67 20.12 -11.55
CA SER A 74 5.39 19.42 -11.53
C SER A 74 5.56 17.90 -11.35
N ILE A 75 6.43 17.26 -12.14
CA ILE A 75 6.75 15.83 -12.02
C ILE A 75 7.28 15.50 -10.62
N THR A 76 8.16 16.35 -10.08
CA THR A 76 8.74 16.16 -8.75
C THR A 76 7.67 16.23 -7.66
N LYS A 77 6.77 17.22 -7.72
CA LYS A 77 5.65 17.35 -6.79
C LYS A 77 4.73 16.13 -6.84
N ASP A 78 4.40 15.66 -8.04
CA ASP A 78 3.60 14.45 -8.21
C ASP A 78 4.29 13.21 -7.62
N LEU A 79 5.61 13.09 -7.82
CA LEU A 79 6.40 11.99 -7.26
C LEU A 79 6.40 12.00 -5.73
N VAL A 80 6.61 13.16 -5.10
CA VAL A 80 6.56 13.30 -3.64
C VAL A 80 5.19 12.85 -3.10
N ASN A 81 4.10 13.29 -3.74
CA ASN A 81 2.75 12.87 -3.34
C ASN A 81 2.56 11.35 -3.41
N VAL A 82 3.10 10.69 -4.44
CA VAL A 82 3.04 9.23 -4.56
C VAL A 82 3.87 8.55 -3.47
N VAL A 83 5.07 9.08 -3.17
CA VAL A 83 5.94 8.56 -2.10
C VAL A 83 5.25 8.69 -0.74
N ASP A 84 4.65 9.83 -0.42
CA ASP A 84 3.93 10.02 0.85
C ASP A 84 2.77 9.05 1.01
N LYS A 85 2.00 8.80 -0.06
CA LYS A 85 0.94 7.77 -0.07
C LYS A 85 1.51 6.38 0.23
N LEU A 86 2.66 6.03 -0.37
CA LEU A 86 3.29 4.72 -0.18
C LEU A 86 3.87 4.57 1.23
N ILE A 87 4.50 5.60 1.78
CA ILE A 87 5.02 5.62 3.16
C ILE A 87 3.87 5.41 4.14
N ASN A 88 2.80 6.21 4.05
CA ASN A 88 1.63 6.09 4.94
C ASN A 88 1.02 4.68 4.87
N LYS A 89 0.94 4.07 3.68
CA LYS A 89 0.47 2.68 3.54
C LYS A 89 1.41 1.67 4.19
N LEU A 90 2.71 1.85 4.03
CA LEU A 90 3.71 0.98 4.64
C LEU A 90 3.67 1.07 6.16
N GLU A 91 3.60 2.27 6.72
CA GLU A 91 3.46 2.51 8.16
C GLU A 91 2.19 1.87 8.71
N ASN A 92 1.05 2.08 8.06
CA ASN A 92 -0.21 1.44 8.43
C ASN A 92 -0.10 -0.10 8.40
N LYS A 93 0.50 -0.65 7.33
CA LYS A 93 0.68 -2.10 7.20
C LYS A 93 1.60 -2.66 8.28
N ASN A 94 2.69 -1.96 8.61
CA ASN A 94 3.62 -2.37 9.66
C ASN A 94 2.93 -2.36 11.03
N ALA A 95 2.22 -1.28 11.38
CA ALA A 95 1.44 -1.22 12.60
C ALA A 95 0.40 -2.36 12.66
N LEU A 96 -0.34 -2.59 11.57
CA LEU A 96 -1.29 -3.70 11.49
C LEU A 96 -0.63 -5.08 11.61
N SER A 97 0.63 -5.25 11.18
CA SER A 97 1.37 -6.50 11.33
C SER A 97 1.78 -6.72 12.77
N GLU A 98 2.47 -5.74 13.35
CA GLU A 98 3.15 -5.85 14.64
C GLU A 98 2.16 -6.12 15.76
N TYR A 99 1.06 -5.35 15.80
CA TYR A 99 0.08 -5.46 16.89
C TYR A 99 -0.92 -6.60 16.71
N ARG A 100 -1.11 -7.13 15.49
CA ARG A 100 -2.04 -8.26 15.25
C ARG A 100 -1.68 -9.49 16.07
N ASP A 101 -0.39 -9.77 16.22
CA ASP A 101 0.07 -10.96 16.92
C ASP A 101 -0.14 -10.79 18.44
N TRP A 102 0.12 -9.60 18.98
CA TRP A 102 -0.22 -9.25 20.36
C TRP A 102 -1.72 -9.34 20.67
N ILE A 103 -2.57 -8.87 19.77
CA ILE A 103 -4.03 -9.03 19.89
C ILE A 103 -4.41 -10.53 19.87
N SER A 104 -3.68 -11.35 19.11
CA SER A 104 -3.90 -12.80 19.09
C SER A 104 -3.52 -13.45 20.42
N TYR A 105 -2.40 -13.06 21.03
CA TYR A 105 -2.01 -13.51 22.36
C TYR A 105 -3.03 -13.06 23.41
N PHE A 106 -3.46 -11.80 23.40
CA PHE A 106 -4.49 -11.30 24.29
C PHE A 106 -5.81 -12.07 24.17
N ASN A 107 -6.23 -12.37 22.94
CA ASN A 107 -7.42 -13.20 22.70
C ASN A 107 -7.25 -14.64 23.23
N LYS A 108 -6.04 -15.19 23.19
CA LYS A 108 -5.77 -16.51 23.77
C LYS A 108 -5.91 -16.47 25.30
N GLU A 109 -5.34 -15.46 25.95
CA GLU A 109 -5.46 -15.24 27.39
C GLU A 109 -6.92 -15.09 27.84
N ILE A 110 -7.74 -14.35 27.09
CA ILE A 110 -9.19 -14.24 27.38
C ILE A 110 -9.86 -15.62 27.35
N LYS A 111 -9.52 -16.49 26.38
CA LYS A 111 -10.08 -17.85 26.30
C LYS A 111 -9.62 -18.73 27.45
N GLU A 112 -8.36 -18.63 27.86
CA GLU A 112 -7.81 -19.39 28.97
C GLU A 112 -8.42 -18.96 30.31
N LYS A 113 -8.67 -17.67 30.51
CA LYS A 113 -9.35 -17.13 31.71
C LYS A 113 -10.85 -17.38 31.72
N LEU A 114 -11.48 -17.53 30.55
CA LEU A 114 -12.91 -17.79 30.40
C LEU A 114 -13.17 -19.04 29.52
N PRO A 115 -12.74 -20.24 29.93
CA PRO A 115 -12.72 -21.43 29.07
C PRO A 115 -14.11 -21.85 28.55
N GLN A 116 -15.16 -21.61 29.34
CA GLN A 116 -16.53 -21.98 28.95
C GLN A 116 -17.20 -21.00 27.96
N VAL A 117 -16.78 -19.72 27.95
CA VAL A 117 -17.52 -18.66 27.24
C VAL A 117 -16.66 -17.78 26.34
N GLY A 118 -15.34 -17.78 26.51
CA GLY A 118 -14.41 -16.87 25.83
C GLY A 118 -14.42 -17.04 24.30
N SER A 119 -14.47 -18.28 23.81
CA SER A 119 -14.58 -18.54 22.36
C SER A 119 -15.90 -18.05 21.77
N ARG A 120 -17.01 -18.23 22.51
CA ARG A 120 -18.34 -17.78 22.11
C ARG A 120 -18.41 -16.26 22.08
N ALA A 121 -17.99 -15.61 23.16
CA ALA A 121 -17.96 -14.15 23.28
C ALA A 121 -17.12 -13.52 22.18
N GLN A 122 -15.90 -14.02 21.94
CA GLN A 122 -15.06 -13.52 20.85
C GLN A 122 -15.76 -13.65 19.49
N THR A 123 -16.36 -14.79 19.20
CA THR A 123 -17.08 -14.99 17.93
C THR A 123 -18.21 -13.97 17.76
N ALA A 124 -18.97 -13.68 18.82
CA ALA A 124 -20.03 -12.68 18.80
C ALA A 124 -19.47 -11.26 18.56
N ILE A 125 -18.37 -10.90 19.22
CA ILE A 125 -17.67 -9.61 19.05
C ILE A 125 -17.16 -9.45 17.63
N TYR A 126 -16.48 -10.47 17.09
CA TYR A 126 -16.04 -10.49 15.70
C TYR A 126 -17.19 -10.28 14.72
N LYS A 127 -18.31 -10.98 14.90
CA LYS A 127 -19.51 -10.83 14.05
C LYS A 127 -20.11 -9.43 14.15
N LYS A 128 -20.17 -8.84 15.35
CA LYS A 128 -20.67 -7.48 15.56
C LYS A 128 -19.81 -6.46 14.83
N VAL A 129 -18.50 -6.48 15.10
CA VAL A 129 -17.52 -5.55 14.53
C VAL A 129 -17.45 -5.68 13.00
N LEU A 130 -17.48 -6.91 12.48
CA LEU A 130 -17.45 -7.16 11.03
C LEU A 130 -18.78 -6.76 10.35
N GLY A 131 -19.91 -7.06 10.97
CA GLY A 131 -21.25 -6.84 10.41
C GLY A 131 -21.86 -5.47 10.70
N GLY A 132 -21.17 -4.59 11.44
CA GLY A 132 -21.69 -3.29 11.86
C GLY A 132 -22.95 -3.37 12.71
N LYS A 133 -23.20 -4.50 13.40
CA LYS A 133 -24.41 -4.68 14.21
C LYS A 133 -24.35 -3.81 15.46
N GLN A 134 -25.49 -3.28 15.87
CA GLN A 134 -25.60 -2.45 17.08
C GLN A 134 -25.55 -3.33 18.35
N ASP A 135 -26.22 -4.49 18.33
CA ASP A 135 -26.41 -5.34 19.50
C ASP A 135 -25.98 -6.80 19.32
N TYR A 136 -25.70 -7.45 20.46
CA TYR A 136 -25.45 -8.89 20.55
C TYR A 136 -26.75 -9.69 20.62
N ALA A 137 -26.72 -10.94 20.14
CA ALA A 137 -27.83 -11.86 20.35
C ALA A 137 -28.02 -12.10 21.86
N ASP A 138 -29.27 -12.29 22.31
CA ASP A 138 -29.59 -12.54 23.73
C ASP A 138 -28.80 -13.72 24.29
N SER A 139 -28.61 -14.74 23.47
CA SER A 139 -27.88 -15.94 23.83
C SER A 139 -26.38 -15.67 24.11
N ASP A 140 -25.81 -14.59 23.59
CA ASP A 140 -24.41 -14.21 23.77
C ASP A 140 -24.20 -13.23 24.93
N LYS A 141 -25.25 -12.58 25.45
CA LYS A 141 -25.16 -11.50 26.45
C LYS A 141 -24.39 -11.90 27.72
N GLU A 142 -24.63 -13.10 28.25
CA GLU A 142 -23.92 -13.59 29.45
C GLU A 142 -22.41 -13.74 29.18
N ALA A 143 -22.05 -14.28 28.01
CA ALA A 143 -20.66 -14.47 27.62
C ALA A 143 -19.95 -13.11 27.43
N ILE A 144 -20.65 -12.14 26.83
CA ILE A 144 -20.16 -10.77 26.66
C ILE A 144 -19.92 -10.08 28.01
N LEU A 145 -20.86 -10.18 28.95
CA LEU A 145 -20.73 -9.59 30.28
C LEU A 145 -19.51 -10.15 31.04
N LYS A 146 -19.24 -11.46 30.91
CA LYS A 146 -18.06 -12.10 31.51
C LYS A 146 -16.76 -11.56 30.92
N VAL A 147 -16.71 -11.33 29.60
CA VAL A 147 -15.55 -10.68 28.94
C VAL A 147 -15.41 -9.24 29.41
N GLU A 148 -16.50 -8.47 29.44
CA GLU A 148 -16.49 -7.08 29.90
C GLU A 148 -15.92 -6.93 31.33
N ASN A 149 -16.36 -7.79 32.25
CA ASN A 149 -15.85 -7.78 33.62
C ASN A 149 -14.37 -8.16 33.69
N LEU A 150 -13.92 -9.11 32.85
CA LEU A 150 -12.51 -9.45 32.74
C LEU A 150 -11.68 -8.26 32.23
N LEU A 151 -12.15 -7.54 31.21
CA LEU A 151 -11.47 -6.37 30.66
C LEU A 151 -11.34 -5.24 31.68
N LYS A 152 -12.38 -5.01 32.50
CA LYS A 152 -12.33 -4.04 33.62
C LYS A 152 -11.18 -4.32 34.59
N SER A 153 -10.84 -5.60 34.83
CA SER A 153 -9.75 -5.98 35.73
C SER A 153 -8.36 -5.52 35.26
N VAL A 154 -8.21 -5.22 33.96
CA VAL A 154 -6.97 -4.70 33.36
C VAL A 154 -7.14 -3.26 32.87
N ASN A 155 -8.14 -2.53 33.39
CA ASN A 155 -8.46 -1.16 33.02
C ASN A 155 -8.67 -0.97 31.50
N MET A 156 -9.24 -1.98 30.84
CA MET A 156 -9.60 -1.92 29.43
C MET A 156 -11.12 -1.80 29.31
N SER A 157 -11.60 -0.82 28.54
CA SER A 157 -13.02 -0.73 28.24
C SER A 157 -13.40 -1.79 27.21
N PHE A 158 -14.68 -2.13 27.17
CA PHE A 158 -15.18 -3.04 26.14
C PHE A 158 -15.03 -2.45 24.73
N TYR A 159 -15.15 -1.13 24.60
CA TYR A 159 -14.92 -0.41 23.35
C TYR A 159 -13.47 -0.52 22.87
N ASP A 160 -12.49 -0.39 23.77
CA ASP A 160 -11.07 -0.61 23.43
C ASP A 160 -10.85 -2.00 22.85
N TYR A 161 -11.51 -3.01 23.43
CA TYR A 161 -11.43 -4.37 22.92
C TYR A 161 -12.06 -4.52 21.53
N GLU A 162 -13.19 -3.88 21.27
CA GLU A 162 -13.79 -3.84 19.92
C GLU A 162 -12.85 -3.19 18.90
N LEU A 163 -12.13 -2.12 19.28
CA LEU A 163 -11.12 -1.49 18.44
C LEU A 163 -9.94 -2.43 18.14
N LEU A 164 -9.47 -3.22 19.11
CA LEU A 164 -8.44 -4.23 18.88
C LEU A 164 -8.92 -5.31 17.90
N ILE A 165 -10.17 -5.77 18.03
CA ILE A 165 -10.76 -6.72 17.08
C ILE A 165 -10.88 -6.10 15.68
N LEU A 166 -11.33 -4.84 15.58
CA LEU A 166 -11.39 -4.10 14.31
C LEU A 166 -10.01 -3.97 13.68
N MET A 167 -8.98 -3.65 14.45
CA MET A 167 -7.60 -3.56 13.97
C MET A 167 -7.13 -4.90 13.39
N LYS A 168 -7.38 -6.01 14.08
CA LYS A 168 -7.06 -7.36 13.59
C LYS A 168 -7.83 -7.71 12.31
N LEU A 169 -9.09 -7.30 12.19
CA LEU A 169 -9.88 -7.48 10.97
C LEU A 169 -9.33 -6.66 9.80
N ARG A 170 -8.98 -5.38 10.04
CA ARG A 170 -8.32 -4.50 9.05
C ARG A 170 -6.98 -5.07 8.60
N SER A 171 -6.18 -5.59 9.53
CA SER A 171 -4.92 -6.28 9.22
C SER A 171 -5.19 -7.43 8.25
N ASN A 172 -6.10 -8.35 8.58
CA ASN A 172 -6.44 -9.45 7.68
C ASN A 172 -6.89 -8.95 6.30
N HIS A 173 -7.72 -7.91 6.22
CA HIS A 173 -8.16 -7.33 4.95
C HIS A 173 -6.98 -6.75 4.13
N GLU A 174 -6.10 -5.99 4.76
CA GLU A 174 -4.95 -5.33 4.13
C GLU A 174 -3.89 -6.34 3.67
N PHE A 175 -3.60 -7.37 4.49
CA PHE A 175 -2.65 -8.43 4.15
C PHE A 175 -3.18 -9.41 3.10
N HIS A 176 -4.49 -9.63 3.02
CA HIS A 176 -5.13 -10.54 2.05
C HIS A 176 -5.73 -9.83 0.82
N ARG A 177 -5.34 -8.58 0.56
CA ARG A 177 -5.74 -7.80 -0.64
C ARG A 177 -7.25 -7.66 -0.82
N GLY A 178 -7.95 -7.35 0.26
CA GLY A 178 -9.33 -6.92 0.20
C GLY A 178 -10.38 -8.03 0.19
N GLU A 179 -10.00 -9.29 0.08
CA GLU A 179 -10.91 -10.42 0.20
C GLU A 179 -10.36 -11.45 1.18
N LEU A 180 -11.23 -12.00 2.02
CA LEU A 180 -10.90 -13.22 2.77
C LEU A 180 -10.60 -14.30 1.73
N GLN A 181 -9.34 -14.69 1.62
CA GLN A 181 -8.94 -15.78 0.74
C GLN A 181 -9.72 -17.05 1.15
N SER A 182 -10.58 -17.53 0.27
CA SER A 182 -11.31 -18.77 0.51
C SER A 182 -10.35 -19.95 0.53
N ARG A 183 -10.73 -21.04 1.22
CA ARG A 183 -9.95 -22.30 1.21
C ARG A 183 -9.66 -22.78 -0.21
N ALA A 184 -10.63 -22.65 -1.12
CA ALA A 184 -10.48 -23.01 -2.53
C ALA A 184 -9.43 -22.12 -3.24
N GLN A 185 -9.46 -20.81 -2.99
CA GLN A 185 -8.48 -19.89 -3.54
C GLN A 185 -7.07 -20.14 -2.98
N ALA A 186 -6.96 -20.49 -1.69
CA ALA A 186 -5.69 -20.82 -1.06
C ALA A 186 -5.06 -22.11 -1.63
N LYS A 187 -5.87 -23.14 -1.85
CA LYS A 187 -5.43 -24.36 -2.54
C LYS A 187 -4.95 -24.08 -3.96
N LYS A 188 -5.71 -23.31 -4.74
CA LYS A 188 -5.34 -22.95 -6.11
C LYS A 188 -3.99 -22.21 -6.14
N ASN A 189 -3.81 -21.22 -5.27
CA ASN A 189 -2.56 -20.45 -5.20
C ASN A 189 -1.37 -21.31 -4.76
N LEU A 190 -1.57 -22.28 -3.86
CA LEU A 190 -0.52 -23.25 -3.45
C LEU A 190 -0.04 -24.11 -4.63
N GLN A 191 -0.92 -24.39 -5.59
CA GLN A 191 -0.57 -25.18 -6.76
C GLN A 191 0.08 -24.33 -7.86
N GLU A 192 -0.52 -23.18 -8.18
CA GLU A 192 -0.20 -22.40 -9.38
C GLU A 192 0.88 -21.34 -9.16
N THR A 193 0.96 -20.75 -7.96
CA THR A 193 1.73 -19.52 -7.72
C THR A 193 2.66 -19.60 -6.52
N PHE A 194 2.86 -20.79 -5.95
CA PHE A 194 3.66 -20.93 -4.74
C PHE A 194 5.16 -20.72 -5.04
N PRO A 195 5.87 -19.87 -4.28
CA PRO A 195 7.25 -19.52 -4.59
C PRO A 195 8.19 -20.74 -4.48
N GLU A 196 9.10 -20.90 -5.45
CA GLU A 196 10.02 -22.04 -5.41
C GLU A 196 11.01 -22.01 -4.25
N GLU A 197 11.36 -20.83 -3.79
CA GLU A 197 12.18 -20.62 -2.59
C GLU A 197 11.53 -21.21 -1.32
N MET A 198 10.21 -21.39 -1.33
CA MET A 198 9.42 -21.92 -0.21
C MET A 198 8.94 -23.36 -0.44
N LYS A 199 9.34 -24.03 -1.52
CA LYS A 199 8.77 -25.33 -1.96
C LYS A 199 8.71 -26.41 -0.88
N LEU A 200 9.62 -26.39 0.09
CA LEU A 200 9.66 -27.33 1.21
C LEU A 200 8.39 -27.30 2.07
N PHE A 201 7.66 -26.17 2.09
CA PHE A 201 6.39 -26.03 2.81
C PHE A 201 5.18 -26.51 1.98
N LYS A 202 5.33 -26.75 0.68
CA LYS A 202 4.21 -27.06 -0.22
C LYS A 202 3.50 -28.36 0.17
N GLU A 203 4.27 -29.42 0.45
CA GLU A 203 3.70 -30.72 0.83
C GLU A 203 3.02 -30.70 2.22
N PRO A 204 3.63 -30.14 3.29
CA PRO A 204 2.92 -29.94 4.57
C PRO A 204 1.61 -29.14 4.44
N LEU A 205 1.61 -28.06 3.65
CA LEU A 205 0.41 -27.24 3.41
C LEU A 205 -0.67 -28.01 2.65
N GLN A 206 -0.29 -28.88 1.71
CA GLN A 206 -1.24 -29.76 1.02
C GLN A 206 -1.90 -30.74 2.00
N LYS A 207 -1.12 -31.36 2.90
CA LYS A 207 -1.64 -32.25 3.95
C LYS A 207 -2.59 -31.50 4.89
N LEU A 208 -2.26 -30.26 5.27
CA LEU A 208 -3.14 -29.38 6.05
C LEU A 208 -4.48 -29.17 5.34
N PHE A 209 -4.46 -28.84 4.06
CA PHE A 209 -5.70 -28.62 3.30
C PHE A 209 -6.57 -29.89 3.18
N ASN A 210 -5.95 -31.06 2.99
CA ASN A 210 -6.67 -32.33 2.97
C ASN A 210 -7.30 -32.66 4.33
N ALA A 211 -6.59 -32.40 5.44
CA ALA A 211 -7.13 -32.58 6.79
C ALA A 211 -8.33 -31.66 7.03
N LEU A 212 -8.24 -30.39 6.62
CA LEU A 212 -9.36 -29.45 6.71
C LEU A 212 -10.56 -29.85 5.84
N ASP A 213 -10.37 -30.50 4.69
CA ASP A 213 -11.50 -31.04 3.93
C ASP A 213 -12.21 -32.15 4.71
N ILE A 214 -11.46 -33.06 5.33
CA ILE A 214 -12.03 -34.17 6.09
C ILE A 214 -12.77 -33.65 7.33
N TRP A 215 -12.13 -32.77 8.11
CA TRP A 215 -12.65 -32.33 9.40
C TRP A 215 -13.80 -31.32 9.32
N TRP A 216 -13.87 -30.55 8.24
CA TRP A 216 -14.89 -29.51 8.06
C TRP A 216 -15.91 -29.86 6.98
N SER A 217 -15.96 -31.12 6.54
CA SER A 217 -17.10 -31.65 5.77
C SER A 217 -18.21 -32.08 6.73
N ILE A 218 -18.99 -31.12 7.20
CA ILE A 218 -20.34 -31.30 7.73
C ILE A 218 -21.27 -30.41 6.91
#